data_AF-A0A968VG52-F1
#
_entry.id   AF-A0A968VG52-F1
#
_cell.length_a   1.000
_cell.length_b   1.000
_cell.length_c   1.000
_cell.angle_alpha   90.00
_cell.angle_beta   90.00
_cell.angle_gamma   90.00
#
_symmetry.space_group_name_H-M   'P 1'
#
loop_
_entity.id
_entity.type
_entity.pdbx_description
1 polymer ?
#
loop_
_entity_poly.entity_id
_entity_poly.type
_entity_poly.pdbx_seq_one_letter_code
_entity_poly.pdbx_strand_id
1 'polypeptide(L)' 'MVHLELLGDSIFDNGIYVPDEPCLDVQLAAYVEQVTLLSVDGDVTTDVMQQAEGIPASASHR' A
#
# COMPACT_ATOMS: atom_id res chain seq x y z
N MET A 1 7.59 10.65 12.19
CA MET A 1 8.01 9.48 11.40
C MET A 1 6.91 9.22 10.39
N VAL A 2 7.24 8.73 9.19
CA VAL A 2 6.30 8.67 8.06
C VAL A 2 5.64 7.29 8.05
N HIS A 3 4.31 7.27 7.96
CA HIS A 3 3.51 6.07 7.68
C HIS A 3 2.99 6.19 6.24
N LEU A 4 3.14 5.12 5.46
CA LEU A 4 2.65 5.06 4.08
C LEU A 4 1.47 4.09 4.01
N GLU A 5 0.33 4.60 3.55
CA GLU A 5 -0.87 3.82 3.26
C GLU A 5 -1.00 3.73 1.74
N LEU A 6 -0.87 2.52 1.18
CA LEU A 6 -0.84 2.29 -0.26
C LEU A 6 -2.21 1.79 -0.73
N LEU A 7 -2.96 2.65 -1.42
CA LEU A 7 -4.30 2.38 -1.96
C LEU A 7 -4.26 2.39 -3.49
N GLY A 8 -4.73 1.32 -4.12
CA GLY A 8 -4.67 1.15 -5.56
C GLY A 8 -5.01 -0.29 -5.95
N ASP A 9 -4.34 -0.78 -6.98
CA ASP A 9 -4.56 -2.10 -7.56
C ASP A 9 -3.37 -3.04 -7.30
N SER A 10 -3.29 -4.14 -8.06
CA SER A 10 -2.21 -5.13 -7.95
C SER A 10 -0.82 -4.61 -8.30
N ILE A 11 -0.67 -3.38 -8.79
CA ILE A 11 0.65 -2.75 -8.94
C ILE A 11 1.30 -2.50 -7.57
N PHE A 12 0.52 -2.26 -6.51
CA PHE A 12 1.07 -2.08 -5.17
C PHE A 12 1.37 -3.41 -4.46
N ASP A 13 0.60 -4.47 -4.75
CA ASP A 13 0.92 -5.85 -4.34
C ASP A 13 1.73 -6.58 -5.42
N ASN A 14 2.89 -6.03 -5.77
CA ASN A 14 3.63 -6.48 -6.93
C ASN A 14 4.46 -7.76 -6.72
N GLY A 15 4.42 -8.39 -5.54
CA GLY A 15 5.33 -9.48 -5.17
C GLY A 15 5.27 -10.66 -6.13
N ILE A 16 4.10 -10.95 -6.70
CA ILE A 16 3.94 -12.02 -7.70
C ILE A 16 4.69 -11.75 -9.01
N TYR A 17 4.97 -10.48 -9.33
CA TYR A 17 5.64 -10.06 -10.57
C TYR A 17 7.15 -9.94 -10.44
N VAL A 18 7.68 -9.95 -9.21
CA VAL A 18 9.10 -9.80 -8.91
C VAL A 18 9.63 -11.01 -8.15
N PRO A 19 9.54 -12.23 -8.71
CA PRO A 19 10.10 -13.40 -8.04
C PRO A 19 11.60 -13.17 -7.82
N ASP A 20 12.06 -13.45 -6.60
CA ASP A 20 13.44 -13.30 -6.13
C ASP A 20 13.95 -11.87 -5.88
N GLU A 21 13.11 -10.85 -6.04
CA GLU A 21 13.44 -9.45 -5.73
C GLU A 21 12.50 -8.90 -4.63
N PRO A 22 12.94 -7.91 -3.83
CA PRO A 22 12.07 -7.31 -2.83
C PRO A 22 10.85 -6.64 -3.48
N CYS A 23 9.64 -6.96 -3.00
CA CYS A 23 8.42 -6.28 -3.40
C CYS A 23 8.36 -4.83 -2.91
N LEU A 24 7.45 -4.05 -3.49
CA LEU A 24 7.37 -2.59 -3.32
C LEU A 24 7.29 -2.19 -1.84
N ASP A 25 6.41 -2.82 -1.07
CA ASP A 25 6.21 -2.58 0.36
C ASP A 25 7.48 -2.88 1.18
N VAL A 26 8.18 -3.97 0.86
CA VAL A 26 9.47 -4.31 1.49
C VAL A 26 10.54 -3.27 1.19
N GLN A 27 10.62 -2.78 -0.04
CA GLN A 27 11.56 -1.71 -0.40
C GLN A 27 11.25 -0.41 0.33
N LEU A 28 9.97 -0.02 0.39
CA LEU A 28 9.53 1.21 1.05
C LEU A 28 9.75 1.16 2.57
N ALA A 29 9.53 0.01 3.19
CA ALA A 29 9.75 -0.18 4.63
C ALA A 29 11.21 0.07 5.07
N ALA A 30 12.17 0.06 4.15
CA ALA A 30 13.55 0.44 4.46
C ALA A 30 13.75 1.96 4.70
N TYR A 31 12.78 2.79 4.28
CA TYR A 31 12.88 4.25 4.30
C TYR A 31 11.87 4.94 5.21
N VAL A 32 10.84 4.22 5.65
CA VAL A 32 9.76 4.75 6.49
C VAL A 32 9.55 3.88 7.72
N GLU A 33 8.74 4.37 8.67
CA GLU A 33 8.49 3.62 9.91
C GLU A 33 7.48 2.49 9.68
N GLN A 34 6.49 2.72 8.81
CA GLN A 34 5.43 1.77 8.54
C GLN A 34 4.93 1.90 7.11
N VAL A 35 4.66 0.76 6.48
CA VAL A 35 3.95 0.63 5.21
C VAL A 35 2.76 -0.28 5.43
N THR A 36 1.58 0.17 5.02
CA THR A 36 0.33 -0.60 5.05
C THR A 36 -0.18 -0.73 3.62
N LEU A 37 -0.44 -1.95 3.17
CA LEU A 37 -1.07 -2.23 1.87
C LEU A 37 -2.58 -2.33 2.06
N LEU A 38 -3.32 -1.47 1.35
CA LEU A 38 -4.79 -1.48 1.29
C LEU A 38 -5.29 -1.69 -0.15
N SER A 39 -4.38 -1.89 -1.10
CA SER A 39 -4.67 -2.19 -2.49
C SER A 39 -5.34 -3.56 -2.67
N VAL A 40 -6.21 -3.67 -3.66
CA VAL A 40 -6.93 -4.91 -3.99
C VAL A 40 -6.77 -5.18 -5.49
N ASP A 41 -6.50 -6.43 -5.86
CA ASP A 41 -6.34 -6.78 -7.28
C ASP A 41 -7.63 -6.56 -8.07
N GLY A 42 -7.50 -5.89 -9.21
CA GLY A 42 -8.62 -5.54 -10.08
C GLY A 42 -9.38 -4.25 -9.71
N ASP A 43 -9.05 -3.60 -8.58
CA ASP A 43 -9.69 -2.35 -8.18
C ASP A 43 -9.34 -1.21 -9.15
N VAL A 44 -10.31 -0.33 -9.38
CA VAL A 44 -10.13 0.88 -10.18
C VAL A 44 -10.27 2.13 -9.32
N THR A 45 -10.06 3.30 -9.91
CA THR A 45 -10.06 4.59 -9.18
C THR A 45 -11.29 4.84 -8.29
N THR A 46 -12.46 4.29 -8.64
CA THR A 46 -13.69 4.44 -7.82
C THR A 46 -13.67 3.62 -6.54
N ASP A 47 -12.85 2.56 -6.49
CA ASP A 47 -12.77 1.63 -5.36
C ASP A 47 -11.83 2.12 -4.26
N VAL A 48 -10.95 3.08 -4.58
CA VAL A 48 -10.06 3.76 -3.62
C VAL A 48 -10.85 4.34 -2.44
N MET A 49 -12.08 4.79 -2.66
CA MET A 49 -12.93 5.31 -1.57
C MET A 49 -13.27 4.23 -0.54
N GLN A 50 -13.45 2.98 -0.96
CA GLN A 50 -13.72 1.85 -0.07
C GLN A 50 -12.44 1.42 0.64
N GLN A 51 -11.31 1.39 -0.07
CA GLN A 51 -10.00 1.12 0.54
C GLN A 51 -9.65 2.15 1.63
N ALA A 52 -10.05 3.42 1.45
CA ALA A 52 -9.84 4.48 2.44
C ALA A 52 -10.55 4.24 3.78
N GLU A 53 -11.59 3.41 3.82
CA GLU A 53 -12.23 2.99 5.07
C GLU A 53 -11.34 2.06 5.91
N GLY A 54 -10.37 1.39 5.28
CA GLY A 54 -9.39 0.52 5.94
C GLY A 54 -8.20 1.26 6.55
N ILE A 55 -8.09 2.57 6.35
CA ILE A 55 -6.96 3.35 6.85
C ILE A 55 -6.99 3.38 8.39
N PRO A 56 -5.89 2.98 9.07
CA PRO A 56 -5.84 3.00 10.52
C PRO A 56 -6.09 4.40 11.08
N ALA A 57 -6.89 4.52 12.15
CA ALA A 57 -7.12 5.80 12.82
C ALA A 57 -5.84 6.46 13.37
N SER A 58 -4.75 5.69 13.53
CA SER A 58 -3.44 6.17 13.92
C SER A 58 -2.66 6.84 12.76
N ALA A 59 -3.10 6.66 11.51
CA ALA A 59 -2.47 7.29 10.36
C ALA A 59 -2.75 8.80 10.38
N SER A 60 -1.70 9.60 10.21
CA SER A 60 -1.83 11.07 10.13
C SER A 60 -1.78 11.52 8.67
N HIS A 61 -2.80 12.26 8.23
CA HIS A 61 -2.92 12.81 6.88
C HIS A 61 -2.69 14.33 6.97
N ARG A 62 -1.84 14.89 6.11
CA ARG A 62 -1.54 16.33 6.10
C ARG A 62 -1.69 16.90 4.70
#